data_AF-A0A938XSY2-F1
#
_entry.id   AF-A0A938XSY2-F1
#
_cell.length_a   1.000
_cell.length_b   1.000
_cell.length_c   1.000
_cell.angle_alpha   90.00
_cell.angle_beta   90.00
_cell.angle_gamma   90.00
#
_symmetry.space_group_name_H-M   'P 1'
#
loop_
_entity.id
_entity.type
_entity.pdbx_description
1 polymer ?
#
loop_
_entity_poly.entity_id
_entity_poly.type
_entity_poly.pdbx_seq_one_letter_code
_entity_poly.pdbx_strand_id
1 'polypeptide(L)' 'MQTKRDISIIDLSPGEFLVIACDSLGGIGSKKEDKINVNNRVVGRLTTQVALMEVLARGRGKDAGKSLFS' A
#
# COMPACT_ATOMS: atom_id res chain seq x y z
N MET A 1 -1.24 10.52 -14.29
CA MET A 1 -0.80 9.89 -13.03
C MET A 1 -1.41 10.68 -11.88
N GLN A 2 -2.28 10.05 -11.08
CA GLN A 2 -2.78 10.62 -9.83
C GLN A 2 -2.00 10.01 -8.67
N THR A 3 -1.47 10.87 -7.80
CA THR A 3 -0.66 10.47 -6.64
C THR A 3 -1.28 11.00 -5.35
N LYS A 4 -1.64 10.07 -4.45
CA LYS A 4 -1.81 10.34 -3.00
C LYS A 4 -0.61 9.67 -2.30
N ARG A 5 -0.27 10.12 -1.09
CA ARG A 5 1.01 9.78 -0.40
C ARG A 5 1.44 8.32 -0.53
N ASP A 6 0.50 7.38 -0.47
CA ASP A 6 0.78 5.94 -0.39
C ASP A 6 0.26 5.16 -1.63
N ILE A 7 -0.37 5.84 -2.60
CA ILE A 7 -1.02 5.21 -3.77
C ILE A 7 -0.75 5.98 -5.06
N SER A 8 -0.29 5.25 -6.09
CA SER A 8 -0.17 5.70 -7.48
C SER A 8 -1.09 4.92 -8.41
N ILE A 9 -1.73 5.62 -9.35
CA ILE A 9 -2.58 5.00 -10.39
C ILE A 9 -2.04 5.35 -11.77
N ILE A 10 -1.86 4.32 -12.59
CA ILE A 10 -1.42 4.40 -13.99
C ILE A 10 -2.52 3.83 -14.87
N ASP A 11 -3.05 4.65 -15.78
CA ASP A 11 -4.01 4.19 -16.79
C ASP A 11 -3.26 3.35 -17.85
N LEU A 12 -3.77 2.15 -18.16
CA LEU A 12 -3.18 1.27 -19.18
C LEU A 12 -3.99 1.30 -20.47
N SER A 13 -5.32 1.29 -20.34
CA SER A 13 -6.26 1.35 -21.46
C SER A 13 -7.62 1.87 -20.99
N PRO A 14 -8.61 2.12 -21.89
CA PRO A 14 -9.95 2.49 -21.48
C PRO A 14 -10.60 1.42 -20.57
N GLY A 15 -10.61 1.69 -19.26
CA GLY A 15 -11.24 0.81 -18.26
C GLY A 15 -10.24 -0.04 -17.47
N GLU A 16 -8.97 -0.05 -17.89
CA GLU A 16 -7.89 -0.76 -17.21
C GLU A 16 -6.89 0.22 -16.59
N PHE A 17 -6.51 -0.05 -15.35
CA PHE A 17 -5.58 0.77 -14.61
C PHE A 17 -4.75 -0.12 -13.67
N LEU A 18 -3.51 0.28 -13.45
CA LEU A 18 -2.60 -0.32 -12.48
C LEU A 18 -2.62 0.53 -11.20
N VAL A 19 -2.85 -0.11 -10.06
CA VAL A 19 -2.75 0.49 -8.74
C VAL A 19 -1.46 0.01 -8.09
N ILE A 20 -0.66 0.96 -7.63
CA ILE A 20 0.59 0.71 -6.90
C ILE A 20 0.41 1.33 -5.52
N ALA A 21 0.53 0.53 -4.46
CA ALA A 21 0.58 1.01 -3.09
C ALA A 21 1.96 0.72 -2.48
N CYS A 22 2.39 1.57 -1.55
CA CYS A 22 3.67 1.43 -0.88
C CYS A 22 3.53 1.91 0.57
N ASP A 23 3.82 1.00 1.51
CA ASP A 23 3.96 1.33 2.91
C ASP A 23 5.38 0.97 3.38
N SER A 24 5.90 1.73 4.34
CA SER A 24 7.24 1.57 4.88
C SER A 24 7.21 1.23 6.36
N LEU A 25 8.02 0.26 6.77
CA LEU A 25 8.19 -0.14 8.16
C LEU A 25 9.64 0.12 8.61
N GLY A 26 9.83 1.11 9.49
CA GLY A 26 11.14 1.46 10.04
C GLY A 26 11.24 1.17 11.54
N GLY A 27 12.40 0.68 11.99
CA GLY A 27 12.68 0.48 13.41
C GLY A 27 11.99 -0.73 14.04
N ILE A 28 11.45 -1.65 13.23
CA ILE A 28 10.76 -2.86 13.65
C ILE A 28 11.28 -4.03 12.82
N GLY A 29 11.90 -5.01 13.47
CA GLY A 29 12.54 -6.13 12.79
C GLY A 29 13.69 -6.72 13.59
N SER A 30 14.51 -7.53 12.94
CA SER A 30 15.65 -8.19 13.58
C SER A 30 16.97 -7.43 13.40
N LYS A 31 16.96 -6.19 12.87
CA LYS A 31 18.20 -5.43 12.70
C LYS A 31 18.66 -4.86 14.05
N LYS A 32 19.97 -4.67 14.17
CA LYS A 32 20.61 -4.18 15.39
C LYS A 32 20.00 -2.87 15.91
N GLU A 33 19.66 -1.97 15.00
CA GLU A 33 19.15 -0.64 15.32
C GLU A 33 17.60 -0.56 15.31
N ASP A 34 16.90 -1.68 15.16
CA ASP A 34 15.43 -1.70 15.28
C ASP A 34 15.04 -1.48 16.75
N LYS A 35 14.15 -0.49 17.00
CA LYS A 35 13.63 -0.18 18.34
C LYS A 35 12.78 -1.31 18.90
N ILE A 36 12.10 -2.06 18.03
CA ILE A 36 11.26 -3.20 18.41
C ILE A 36 11.79 -4.45 17.71
N ASN A 37 12.30 -5.39 18.50
CA ASN A 37 12.80 -6.66 17.99
C ASN A 37 11.65 -7.60 17.65
N VAL A 38 11.50 -7.94 16.36
CA VAL A 38 10.46 -8.84 15.87
C VAL A 38 11.05 -9.77 14.81
N ASN A 39 10.57 -11.02 14.76
CA ASN A 39 10.95 -11.95 13.71
C ASN A 39 10.57 -11.41 12.32
N ASN A 40 11.51 -11.46 11.36
CA ASN A 40 11.32 -10.93 10.01
C ASN A 40 10.14 -11.58 9.25
N ARG A 41 9.75 -12.81 9.58
CA ARG A 41 8.56 -13.45 9.01
C ARG A 41 7.27 -12.76 9.43
N VAL A 42 7.20 -12.31 10.69
CA VAL A 42 6.04 -11.57 11.22
C VAL A 42 5.99 -10.19 10.58
N VAL A 43 7.13 -9.49 10.57
CA VAL A 43 7.27 -8.18 9.92
C VAL A 43 6.85 -8.23 8.45
N GLY A 44 7.45 -9.14 7.66
CA GLY A 44 7.14 -9.28 6.25
C GLY A 44 5.66 -9.58 6.00
N ARG A 45 5.07 -10.49 6.79
CA ARG A 45 3.63 -10.82 6.67
C ARG A 45 2.75 -9.59 6.90
N LEU A 46 2.99 -8.85 7.99
CA LEU A 46 2.14 -7.72 8.36
C LEU A 46 2.31 -6.54 7.40
N THR A 47 3.55 -6.19 7.02
CA THR A 47 3.81 -5.10 6.07
C THR A 47 3.22 -5.39 4.68
N THR A 48 3.35 -6.63 4.19
CA THR A 48 2.70 -7.03 2.92
C THR A 48 1.18 -6.96 3.01
N GLN A 49 0.59 -7.31 4.16
CA GLN A 49 -0.86 -7.20 4.35
C GLN A 49 -1.33 -5.74 4.29
N VAL A 50 -0.60 -4.79 4.88
CA VAL A 50 -0.96 -3.36 4.83
C VAL A 50 -0.96 -2.86 3.38
N ALA A 51 0.14 -3.08 2.64
CA ALA A 51 0.21 -2.65 1.23
C ALA A 51 -0.90 -3.28 0.36
N LEU A 52 -1.24 -4.56 0.61
CA LEU A 52 -2.36 -5.20 -0.08
C LEU A 52 -3.72 -4.59 0.29
N MET A 53 -3.95 -4.29 1.56
CA MET A 53 -5.18 -3.66 2.03
C MET A 53 -5.35 -2.25 1.43
N GLU A 54 -4.28 -1.49 1.26
CA GLU A 54 -4.33 -0.18 0.59
C GLU A 54 -4.75 -0.27 -0.88
N VAL A 55 -4.23 -1.26 -1.61
CA VAL A 55 -4.66 -1.55 -2.99
C VAL A 55 -6.15 -1.92 -3.03
N LEU A 56 -6.59 -2.81 -2.14
CA LEU A 56 -7.98 -3.27 -2.09
C LEU A 56 -8.96 -2.15 -1.68
N ALA A 57 -8.58 -1.32 -0.70
CA ALA A 57 -9.37 -0.20 -0.22
C ALA A 57 -9.56 0.89 -1.29
N ARG A 58 -8.65 0.99 -2.27
CA ARG A 58 -8.81 1.93 -3.40
C ARG A 58 -10.01 1.59 -4.29
N GLY A 59 -10.48 0.35 -4.26
CA GLY A 59 -11.67 -0.11 -4.98
C GLY A 59 -11.48 -0.35 -6.48
N ARG A 60 -12.49 -0.95 -7.13
CA ARG A 60 -12.58 -1.16 -8.58
C ARG A 60 -13.19 0.07 -9.27
N GLY A 61 -12.57 0.53 -10.36
CA GLY A 61 -13.16 1.44 -11.34
C GLY A 61 -12.79 2.93 -11.18
N LYS A 62 -12.77 3.63 -12.33
CA LYS A 62 -12.45 5.07 -12.49
C LYS A 62 -13.25 6.03 -11.60
N ASP A 63 -14.31 5.56 -10.95
CA ASP A 63 -15.19 6.34 -10.07
C ASP A 63 -14.81 6.29 -8.58
N ALA A 64 -13.90 5.41 -8.16
CA ALA A 64 -13.50 5.28 -6.76
C ALA A 64 -12.71 6.50 -6.24
N GLY A 65 -12.34 7.46 -7.09
CA GLY A 65 -11.77 8.74 -6.68
C GLY A 65 -12.75 9.71 -6.01
N LYS A 66 -14.07 9.47 -6.12
CA LYS A 66 -15.09 10.44 -5.67
C LYS A 66 -15.88 10.06 -4.41
N SER A 67 -15.77 8.84 -3.86
CA SER A 67 -16.76 8.40 -2.83
C SER A 67 -16.21 7.72 -1.57
N LEU A 68 -14.90 7.50 -1.41
CA LEU A 68 -14.38 6.80 -0.22
C LEU A 68 -13.65 7.70 0.78
N PHE A 69 -13.46 8.98 0.44
CA PHE A 69 -12.79 9.96 1.30
C PHE A 69 -13.44 11.36 1.19
N SER A 70 -14.76 11.43 0.95
CA SER A 70 -15.55 12.64 1.21
C SER A 70 -16.18 12.57 2.59
#